data_AF-A0A817P879-F1
#
_entry.id   AF-A0A817P879-F1
#
_cell.length_a   1.000
_cell.length_b   1.000
_cell.length_c   1.000
_cell.angle_alpha   90.00
_cell.angle_beta   90.00
_cell.angle_gamma   90.00
#
_symmetry.space_group_name_H-M   'P 1'
#
loop_
_entity.id
_entity.type
_entity.pdbx_description
1 polymer ?
#
loop_
_entity_poly.entity_id
_entity_poly.type
_entity_poly.pdbx_seq_one_letter_code
_entity_poly.pdbx_strand_id
1 'polypeptide(L)'
;MQYSFIRLNDLPDEILIIILKKLHNIEVLYSLLGVNKRLDTIVLDSIFTRNLTIRRSFNGLNQLPNAVLDRFCLEILPKIHHKIEWIDVEFSSLERILLSTNYPNLNGLGLYDLTSERARDFFIGKIFSTLSIIYYLKI
;
A
#
# COMPACT_ATOMS: atom_id res chain seq x y z
N MET A 1 -33.25 -18.12 -18.44
CA MET A 1 -31.78 -18.02 -18.35
C MET A 1 -31.36 -18.42 -16.95
N GLN A 2 -30.68 -19.56 -16.79
CA GLN A 2 -30.09 -19.97 -15.52
C GLN A 2 -28.75 -19.24 -15.38
N TYR A 3 -28.67 -18.27 -14.46
CA TYR A 3 -27.38 -17.73 -14.05
C TYR A 3 -26.74 -18.73 -13.09
N SER A 4 -25.65 -19.36 -13.51
CA SER A 4 -24.78 -20.10 -12.59
C SER A 4 -24.01 -19.07 -11.76
N PHE A 5 -24.23 -19.09 -10.44
CA PHE A 5 -23.41 -18.32 -9.50
C PHE A 5 -22.01 -18.92 -9.45
N ILE A 6 -21.09 -18.38 -10.24
CA ILE A 6 -19.66 -18.69 -10.14
C ILE A 6 -19.16 -17.99 -8.89
N ARG A 7 -18.66 -18.74 -7.89
CA ARG A 7 -18.04 -18.11 -6.72
C ARG A 7 -16.65 -17.64 -7.11
N LEU A 8 -16.18 -16.56 -6.50
CA LEU A 8 -14.83 -16.04 -6.74
C LEU A 8 -13.76 -17.14 -6.54
N ASN A 9 -13.96 -18.00 -5.53
CA ASN A 9 -13.07 -19.12 -5.23
C ASN A 9 -13.09 -20.24 -6.29
N ASP A 10 -14.05 -20.26 -7.21
CA ASP A 10 -14.12 -21.26 -8.28
C ASP A 10 -13.33 -20.82 -9.52
N LEU A 11 -12.92 -19.55 -9.59
CA LEU A 11 -12.12 -19.03 -10.68
C LEU A 11 -10.66 -19.51 -10.57
N PRO A 12 -9.95 -19.76 -11.69
CA PRO A 12 -8.51 -19.99 -11.69
C PRO A 12 -7.71 -18.79 -11.17
N ASP A 13 -6.49 -19.04 -10.66
CA ASP A 13 -5.62 -18.01 -10.08
C ASP A 13 -5.31 -16.90 -11.09
N GLU A 14 -5.12 -17.23 -12.36
CA GLU A 14 -4.81 -16.28 -13.43
C GLU A 14 -5.96 -15.28 -13.63
N ILE A 15 -7.21 -15.77 -13.58
CA ILE A 15 -8.39 -14.93 -13.72
C ILE A 15 -8.55 -14.04 -12.49
N LEU A 16 -8.29 -14.57 -11.29
CA LEU A 16 -8.30 -13.78 -10.06
C LEU A 16 -7.26 -12.67 -10.11
N ILE A 17 -6.03 -12.97 -10.53
CA ILE A 17 -4.97 -11.96 -10.68
C ILE A 17 -5.41 -10.88 -11.67
N ILE A 18 -5.99 -11.24 -12.81
CA ILE A 18 -6.48 -10.27 -13.82
C ILE A 18 -7.53 -9.32 -13.22
N ILE A 19 -8.49 -9.85 -12.45
CA ILE A 19 -9.54 -9.06 -11.81
C ILE A 19 -8.95 -8.16 -10.73
N LEU A 20 -8.16 -8.72 -9.81
CA LEU A 20 -7.60 -7.99 -8.68
C LEU A 20 -6.61 -6.91 -9.10
N LYS A 21 -5.87 -7.09 -10.20
CA LYS A 21 -4.99 -6.05 -10.77
C LYS A 21 -5.73 -4.81 -11.27
N LYS A 22 -7.06 -4.86 -11.42
CA LYS A 22 -7.87 -3.68 -11.75
C LYS A 22 -8.21 -2.84 -10.52
N LEU A 23 -7.95 -3.35 -9.32
CA LEU A 23 -8.20 -2.69 -8.04
C LEU A 23 -6.94 -2.05 -7.49
N HIS A 24 -7.08 -1.12 -6.55
CA HIS A 24 -5.93 -0.58 -5.83
C HIS A 24 -5.32 -1.67 -4.94
N ASN A 25 -4.00 -1.83 -5.00
CA ASN A 25 -3.24 -2.77 -4.18
C ASN A 25 -3.61 -2.70 -2.68
N ILE A 26 -3.80 -1.50 -2.14
CA ILE A 26 -4.19 -1.29 -0.75
C ILE A 26 -5.56 -1.89 -0.43
N GLU A 27 -6.53 -1.78 -1.35
CA GLU A 27 -7.87 -2.35 -1.21
C GLU A 27 -7.83 -3.87 -1.28
N VAL A 28 -7.04 -4.41 -2.20
CA VAL A 28 -6.83 -5.86 -2.35
C VAL A 28 -6.19 -6.44 -1.10
N LEU A 29 -5.06 -5.87 -0.65
CA LEU A 29 -4.34 -6.33 0.53
C LEU A 29 -5.18 -6.21 1.80
N TYR A 30 -5.86 -5.08 1.99
CA TYR A 30 -6.77 -4.90 3.12
C TYR A 30 -7.92 -5.91 3.07
N SER A 31 -8.59 -6.06 1.93
CA SER A 31 -9.83 -6.84 1.88
C SER A 31 -9.59 -8.33 1.92
N LEU A 32 -8.48 -8.82 1.34
CA LEU A 32 -8.29 -10.24 1.07
C LEU A 32 -7.23 -10.92 1.95
N LEU A 33 -6.27 -10.18 2.49
CA LEU A 33 -5.23 -10.79 3.33
C LEU A 33 -5.84 -11.32 4.63
N GLY A 34 -5.64 -12.61 4.90
CA GLY A 34 -6.20 -13.35 6.02
C GLY A 34 -7.60 -13.91 5.78
N VAL A 35 -8.22 -13.69 4.60
CA VAL A 35 -9.54 -14.23 4.29
C VAL A 35 -9.47 -15.72 3.99
N ASN A 36 -8.52 -16.14 3.17
CA ASN A 36 -8.19 -17.56 2.99
C ASN A 36 -6.77 -17.74 2.44
N LYS A 37 -6.20 -18.93 2.69
CA LYS A 37 -4.80 -19.26 2.34
C LYS A 37 -4.47 -19.13 0.85
N ARG A 38 -5.43 -19.43 -0.03
CA ARG A 38 -5.23 -19.35 -1.48
C ARG A 38 -5.11 -17.88 -1.91
N LEU A 39 -6.03 -17.03 -1.46
CA LEU A 39 -5.98 -15.59 -1.71
C LEU A 39 -4.74 -14.97 -1.08
N ASP A 40 -4.33 -15.40 0.12
CA ASP A 40 -3.07 -14.93 0.75
C ASP A 40 -1.87 -15.17 -0.16
N THR A 41 -1.80 -16.35 -0.79
CA THR A 41 -0.73 -16.68 -1.74
C THR A 41 -0.71 -15.72 -2.93
N ILE A 42 -1.90 -15.37 -3.45
CA ILE A 42 -2.05 -14.45 -4.58
C ILE A 42 -1.69 -13.02 -4.19
N VAL A 43 -2.26 -12.50 -3.09
CA VAL A 43 -2.11 -11.07 -2.73
C VAL A 43 -0.75 -10.75 -2.12
N LEU A 44 -0.04 -11.75 -1.60
CA LEU A 44 1.35 -11.59 -1.16
C LEU A 44 2.35 -11.65 -2.33
N ASP A 45 1.90 -11.89 -3.57
CA ASP A 45 2.77 -11.83 -4.73
C ASP A 45 3.35 -10.42 -4.97
N SER A 46 4.53 -10.35 -5.58
CA SER A 46 5.19 -9.11 -5.97
C SER A 46 4.30 -8.17 -6.82
N ILE A 47 3.38 -8.72 -7.62
CA ILE A 47 2.44 -7.96 -8.44
C ILE A 47 1.62 -6.96 -7.60
N PHE A 48 1.28 -7.31 -6.35
CA PHE A 48 0.47 -6.48 -5.46
C PHE A 48 1.29 -5.77 -4.38
N THR A 49 2.50 -6.24 -4.09
CA THR A 49 3.29 -5.81 -2.93
C THR A 49 4.52 -4.97 -3.26
N ARG A 50 5.01 -5.02 -4.50
CA ARG A 50 6.26 -4.33 -4.90
C ARG A 50 6.13 -2.81 -4.83
N ASN A 51 5.05 -2.28 -5.37
CA ASN A 51 4.76 -0.84 -5.37
C ASN A 51 3.45 -0.65 -4.62
N LEU A 52 3.47 0.07 -3.50
CA LEU A 52 2.29 0.36 -2.71
C LEU A 52 1.84 1.80 -2.90
N THR A 53 0.52 2.00 -2.98
CA THR A 53 -0.07 3.34 -3.04
C THR A 53 -1.06 3.50 -1.90
N ILE A 54 -0.60 4.15 -0.83
CA ILE A 54 -1.30 4.38 0.43
C ILE A 54 -1.78 5.83 0.47
N ARG A 55 -2.91 6.09 -0.21
CA ARG A 55 -3.51 7.42 -0.32
C ARG A 55 -5.04 7.40 -0.31
N ARG A 56 -5.63 8.59 -0.19
CA ARG A 56 -7.06 8.96 -0.12
C ARG A 56 -8.04 8.21 -1.01
N SER A 57 -7.60 7.63 -2.12
CA SER A 57 -8.48 6.93 -3.07
C SER A 57 -9.02 5.58 -2.57
N PHE A 58 -9.17 5.39 -1.26
CA PHE A 58 -9.92 4.28 -0.70
C PHE A 58 -11.40 4.66 -0.68
N ASN A 59 -12.18 4.13 -1.62
CA ASN A 59 -13.63 4.36 -1.72
C ASN A 59 -14.10 5.84 -1.80
N GLY A 60 -13.29 6.74 -2.36
CA GLY A 60 -13.67 8.16 -2.53
C GLY A 60 -13.72 8.98 -1.23
N LEU A 61 -13.10 8.49 -0.16
CA LEU A 61 -13.00 9.21 1.11
C LEU A 61 -11.93 10.31 1.08
N ASN A 62 -12.15 11.34 1.88
CA ASN A 62 -11.22 12.48 2.01
C ASN A 62 -9.92 12.14 2.74
N GLN A 63 -9.80 10.97 3.38
CA GLN A 63 -8.58 10.44 4.03
C GLN A 63 -8.67 8.91 4.11
N LEU A 64 -7.51 8.22 4.14
CA LEU A 64 -7.49 6.79 4.48
C LEU A 64 -7.98 6.63 5.94
N PRO A 65 -8.99 5.79 6.21
CA PRO A 65 -9.49 5.61 7.57
C PRO A 65 -8.39 5.11 8.51
N ASN A 66 -8.33 5.64 9.74
CA ASN A 66 -7.31 5.24 10.72
C ASN A 66 -7.28 3.72 10.95
N ALA A 67 -8.43 3.05 10.99
CA ALA A 67 -8.51 1.61 11.14
C ALA A 67 -7.85 0.83 9.97
N VAL A 68 -7.95 1.36 8.74
CA VAL A 68 -7.25 0.78 7.59
C VAL A 68 -5.75 0.97 7.76
N LEU A 69 -5.32 2.19 8.10
CA LEU A 69 -3.91 2.51 8.32
C LEU A 69 -3.30 1.69 9.47
N ASP A 70 -4.02 1.51 10.59
CA ASP A 70 -3.59 0.70 11.73
C ASP A 70 -3.37 -0.75 11.32
N ARG A 71 -4.31 -1.33 10.57
CA ARG A 71 -4.14 -2.70 10.05
C ARG A 71 -2.94 -2.79 9.10
N PHE A 72 -2.69 -1.76 8.28
CA PHE A 72 -1.50 -1.74 7.44
C PHE A 72 -0.22 -1.75 8.26
N CYS A 73 -0.08 -0.81 9.21
CA CYS A 73 1.09 -0.69 10.06
C CYS A 73 1.33 -1.93 10.94
N LEU A 74 0.29 -2.51 11.51
CA LEU A 74 0.42 -3.58 12.51
C LEU A 74 0.43 -4.99 11.92
N GLU A 75 -0.23 -5.21 10.79
CA GLU A 75 -0.44 -6.57 10.27
C GLU A 75 0.10 -6.79 8.85
N ILE A 76 -0.12 -5.84 7.94
CA ILE A 76 0.15 -6.05 6.52
C ILE A 76 1.60 -5.73 6.20
N LEU A 77 2.08 -4.51 6.50
CA LEU A 77 3.43 -4.07 6.18
C LEU A 77 4.50 -4.98 6.79
N PRO A 78 4.41 -5.43 8.05
CA PRO A 78 5.36 -6.40 8.60
C PRO A 78 5.45 -7.73 7.84
N LYS A 79 4.44 -8.12 7.06
CA LYS A 79 4.47 -9.36 6.25
C LYS A 79 5.07 -9.15 4.87
N ILE A 80 5.01 -7.94 4.33
CA ILE A 80 5.40 -7.65 2.93
C ILE A 80 6.58 -6.70 2.81
N HIS A 81 7.12 -6.17 3.92
CA HIS A 81 8.18 -5.15 3.94
C HIS A 81 9.40 -5.47 3.08
N HIS A 82 9.80 -6.74 3.01
CA HIS A 82 10.93 -7.21 2.21
C HIS A 82 10.64 -7.26 0.70
N LYS A 83 9.38 -7.13 0.27
CA LYS A 83 8.99 -7.10 -1.15
C LYS A 83 8.77 -5.69 -1.67
N ILE A 84 8.60 -4.73 -0.78
CA ILE A 84 8.29 -3.35 -1.12
C ILE A 84 9.55 -2.66 -1.65
N GLU A 85 9.43 -2.15 -2.87
CA GLU A 85 10.44 -1.33 -3.53
C GLU A 85 10.02 0.14 -3.60
N TRP A 86 8.72 0.41 -3.77
CA TRP A 86 8.20 1.77 -3.85
C TRP A 86 6.99 1.95 -2.94
N ILE A 87 6.94 3.08 -2.22
CA ILE A 87 5.74 3.47 -1.47
C ILE A 87 5.33 4.88 -1.86
N ASP A 88 4.10 5.03 -2.34
CA ASP A 88 3.40 6.28 -2.47
C ASP A 88 2.54 6.50 -1.21
N VAL A 89 2.79 7.55 -0.43
CA VAL A 89 2.04 7.83 0.81
C VAL A 89 1.53 9.26 0.86
N GLU A 90 0.45 9.46 1.60
CA GLU A 90 0.09 10.78 2.08
C GLU A 90 1.00 11.26 3.19
N PHE A 91 1.35 12.54 3.14
CA PHE A 91 2.25 13.15 4.11
C PHE A 91 1.76 12.96 5.56
N SER A 92 0.45 13.00 5.79
CA SER A 92 -0.16 12.77 7.11
C SER A 92 0.05 11.36 7.67
N SER A 93 0.30 10.38 6.80
CA SER A 93 0.47 8.96 7.17
C SER A 93 1.93 8.52 7.10
N LEU A 94 2.82 9.36 6.57
CA LEU A 94 4.21 9.06 6.28
C LEU A 94 4.95 8.47 7.49
N GLU A 95 4.92 9.17 8.62
CA GLU A 95 5.65 8.76 9.82
C GLU A 95 5.18 7.38 10.31
N ARG A 96 3.86 7.16 10.39
CA ARG A 96 3.28 5.88 10.81
C ARG A 96 3.68 4.73 9.89
N ILE A 97 3.70 4.96 8.57
CA ILE A 97 4.10 3.94 7.60
C ILE A 97 5.59 3.64 7.71
N LEU A 98 6.44 4.67 7.73
CA LEU A 98 7.90 4.48 7.77
C LEU A 98 8.39 3.88 9.09
N LEU A 99 7.73 4.18 10.21
CA LEU A 99 8.09 3.62 11.53
C LEU A 99 7.50 2.24 11.80
N SER A 100 6.58 1.75 10.96
CA SER A 100 5.91 0.47 11.22
C SER A 100 6.82 -0.76 11.07
N THR A 101 7.83 -0.69 10.20
CA THR A 101 8.76 -1.81 9.94
C THR A 101 10.00 -1.31 9.18
N ASN A 102 10.98 -2.18 8.99
CA ASN A 102 12.16 -1.90 8.17
C ASN A 102 11.92 -2.33 6.72
N TYR A 103 12.15 -1.46 5.75
CA TYR A 103 11.97 -1.75 4.33
C TYR A 103 13.33 -1.92 3.62
N PRO A 104 13.92 -3.14 3.62
CA PRO A 104 15.28 -3.34 3.14
C PRO A 104 15.45 -3.11 1.63
N ASN A 105 14.37 -3.22 0.86
CA ASN A 105 14.38 -3.09 -0.60
C ASN A 105 13.77 -1.77 -1.09
N LEU A 106 13.40 -0.86 -0.18
CA LEU A 106 12.77 0.41 -0.54
C LEU A 106 13.76 1.30 -1.30
N ASN A 107 13.47 1.54 -2.57
CA ASN A 107 14.27 2.37 -3.47
C ASN A 107 13.58 3.70 -3.82
N GLY A 108 12.30 3.87 -3.50
CA GLY A 108 11.60 5.12 -3.73
C GLY A 108 10.40 5.38 -2.84
N LEU A 109 10.15 6.67 -2.63
CA LEU A 109 9.06 7.19 -1.80
C LEU A 109 8.40 8.36 -2.53
N GLY A 110 7.12 8.21 -2.85
CA GLY A 110 6.27 9.28 -3.36
C GLY A 110 5.48 9.92 -2.21
N LEU A 111 5.47 11.25 -2.16
CA LEU A 111 4.70 12.01 -1.17
C LEU A 111 3.55 12.74 -1.84
N TYR A 112 2.34 12.57 -1.28
CA TYR A 112 1.13 13.28 -1.69
C TYR A 112 0.67 14.24 -0.59
N ASP A 113 -0.03 15.30 -0.99
CA ASP A 113 -0.54 16.36 -0.10
C ASP A 113 0.51 17.12 0.69
N LEU A 114 1.70 17.22 0.10
CA LEU A 114 2.75 18.07 0.61
C LEU A 114 2.50 19.51 0.15
N THR A 115 2.04 20.37 1.07
CA THR A 115 2.03 21.81 0.83
C THR A 115 3.45 22.36 0.87
N SER A 116 3.70 23.50 0.22
CA SER A 116 5.02 24.15 0.21
C SER A 116 5.55 24.45 1.61
N GLU A 117 4.69 24.84 2.54
CA GLU A 117 5.03 25.05 3.96
C GLU A 117 5.48 23.75 4.64
N ARG A 118 4.70 22.67 4.48
CA ARG A 118 5.05 21.35 5.03
C ARG A 118 6.29 20.77 4.39
N ALA A 119 6.51 21.00 3.10
CA ALA A 119 7.74 20.62 2.41
C ALA A 119 8.95 21.32 3.05
N ARG A 120 8.83 22.63 3.30
CA ARG A 120 9.90 23.41 3.92
C ARG A 120 10.24 22.88 5.31
N ASP A 121 9.23 22.64 6.13
CA ASP A 121 9.43 22.10 7.48
C ASP A 121 9.99 20.68 7.46
N PHE A 122 9.60 19.87 6.47
CA PHE A 122 10.12 18.51 6.26
C PHE A 122 11.59 18.47 5.85
N PHE A 123 12.01 19.33 4.91
CA PHE A 123 13.40 19.37 4.46
C PHE A 123 14.35 20.07 5.44
N ILE A 124 13.83 20.98 6.27
CA ILE A 124 14.60 21.66 7.32
C ILE A 124 14.64 20.81 8.61
N GLY A 125 13.58 20.06 8.90
CA GLY A 125 13.41 19.25 10.10
C GLY A 125 13.93 17.82 9.96
N LYS A 126 15.19 17.59 10.34
CA LYS A 126 15.76 16.45 11.12
C LYS A 126 15.19 15.00 11.03
N ILE A 127 14.36 14.61 10.07
CA ILE A 127 13.75 13.26 10.04
C ILE A 127 14.60 12.24 9.23
N PHE A 128 15.60 12.69 8.45
CA PHE A 128 16.28 11.84 7.45
C PHE A 128 17.79 11.68 7.61
N SER A 129 18.33 11.49 8.83
CA SER A 129 19.75 11.13 8.97
C SER A 129 20.08 9.68 8.59
N THR A 130 19.11 8.84 8.18
CA THR A 130 19.33 7.39 7.99
C THR A 130 18.77 6.77 6.71
N LEU A 131 18.05 7.49 5.85
CA LEU A 131 17.45 6.91 4.65
C LEU A 131 17.91 7.66 3.39
N SER A 132 18.79 7.03 2.61
CA SER A 132 19.19 7.46 1.27
C SER A 132 18.05 7.18 0.28
N ILE A 133 16.96 7.93 0.39
CA ILE A 133 15.77 7.82 -0.46
C ILE A 133 15.79 8.95 -1.49
N ILE A 134 15.59 8.61 -2.76
CA ILE A 134 15.37 9.57 -3.85
C ILE A 134 13.91 10.04 -3.76
N TYR A 135 13.71 11.33 -3.52
CA TYR A 135 12.39 11.95 -3.49
C TYR A 135 11.94 12.32 -4.90
N TYR A 136 10.76 11.85 -5.30
CA TYR A 136 10.03 12.43 -6.42
C TYR A 136 8.85 13.25 -5.90
N LEU A 137 8.99 14.57 -6.00
CA LEU A 137 7.92 15.53 -5.77
C LEU A 137 7.14 15.68 -7.07
N LYS A 138 5.91 15.15 -7.11
CA LYS A 138 4.98 15.41 -8.22
C LYS A 138 4.08 16.57 -7.80
N ILE A 139 4.49 17.78 -8.20
CA ILE A 139 3.72 19.03 -8.05
C ILE A 139 2.64 19.07 -9.14
#